data_AF-A0A821D0H0-F1
#
_entry.id   AF-A0A821D0H0-F1
#
_cell.length_a   1.000
_cell.length_b   1.000
_cell.length_c   1.000
_cell.angle_alpha   90.00
_cell.angle_beta   90.00
_cell.angle_gamma   90.00
#
_symmetry.space_group_name_H-M   'P 1'
#
loop_
_entity.id
_entity.type
_entity.pdbx_description
1 polymer ?
#
loop_
_entity_poly.entity_id
_entity_poly.type
_entity_poly.pdbx_seq_one_letter_code
_entity_poly.pdbx_strand_id
1 'polypeptide(L)'
;KVTSPENVVKRHGGVLGLCAIVLSSPYEIPNHVPEALMLLCEHSHDPDLIQKSIKKALSEFRRTHHDSWHEHREKFTEDQLVILADVLISP
;
A
#
# COMPACT_ATOMS: atom_id res chain seq x y z
N LYS A 1 -16.72 -16.62 4.96
CA LYS A 1 -15.56 -17.42 5.43
C LYS A 1 -15.29 -17.02 6.87
N VAL A 2 -15.49 -17.92 7.84
CA VAL A 2 -15.14 -17.66 9.25
C VAL A 2 -13.62 -17.67 9.34
N THR A 3 -12.99 -16.50 9.33
CA THR A 3 -11.53 -16.37 9.52
C THR A 3 -11.23 -16.59 10.99
N SER A 4 -10.65 -17.74 11.34
CA SER A 4 -10.15 -17.97 12.70
C SER A 4 -9.12 -16.89 13.08
N PRO A 5 -8.99 -16.53 14.37
CA PRO A 5 -8.07 -15.48 14.83
C PRO A 5 -6.63 -15.67 14.33
N GLU A 6 -6.15 -16.92 14.26
CA GLU A 6 -4.82 -17.25 13.75
C GLU A 6 -4.61 -16.85 12.27
N ASN A 7 -5.66 -16.94 11.44
CA ASN A 7 -5.61 -16.59 10.03
C ASN A 7 -5.59 -15.06 9.85
N VAL A 8 -6.28 -14.33 10.73
CA VAL A 8 -6.23 -12.86 10.77
C VAL A 8 -4.83 -12.40 11.17
N VAL A 9 -4.21 -13.03 12.17
CA VAL A 9 -2.84 -12.69 12.60
C VAL A 9 -1.82 -12.95 11.50
N LYS A 10 -1.85 -14.14 10.86
CA LYS A 10 -0.94 -14.44 9.74
C LYS A 10 -1.09 -13.45 8.59
N ARG A 11 -2.34 -13.12 8.23
CA ARG A 11 -2.61 -12.14 7.17
C ARG A 11 -2.12 -10.75 7.55
N HIS A 12 -2.41 -10.29 8.77
CA HIS A 12 -1.94 -9.01 9.25
C HIS A 12 -0.40 -8.93 9.25
N GLY A 13 0.28 -9.99 9.67
CA GLY A 13 1.74 -10.08 9.60
C GLY A 13 2.30 -9.92 8.18
N GLY A 14 1.67 -10.57 7.19
CA GLY A 14 2.02 -10.40 5.77
C GLY A 14 1.82 -8.96 5.29
N VAL A 15 0.67 -8.36 5.62
CA VAL A 15 0.36 -6.96 5.27
C VAL A 15 1.34 -5.98 5.92
N LEU A 16 1.72 -6.20 7.18
CA LEU A 16 2.73 -5.38 7.84
C LEU A 16 4.09 -5.48 7.13
N GLY A 17 4.45 -6.65 6.61
CA GLY A 17 5.64 -6.83 5.78
C GLY A 17 5.57 -6.01 4.48
N LEU A 18 4.44 -6.05 3.77
CA LEU A 18 4.21 -5.22 2.58
C LEU A 18 4.27 -3.71 2.91
N CYS A 19 3.65 -3.29 4.01
CA CYS A 19 3.77 -1.91 4.50
C CYS A 19 5.24 -1.52 4.73
N ALA A 20 6.04 -2.39 5.35
CA ALA A 20 7.45 -2.12 5.59
C ALA A 20 8.24 -1.95 4.28
N ILE A 21 7.94 -2.74 3.25
CA ILE A 21 8.57 -2.62 1.93
C ILE A 21 8.21 -1.27 1.30
N VAL A 22 6.91 -0.92 1.26
CA VAL A 22 6.44 0.36 0.68
C VAL A 22 7.04 1.56 1.40
N LEU A 23 7.24 1.47 2.72
CA LEU A 23 7.78 2.54 3.54
C LEU A 23 9.31 2.53 3.66
N SER A 24 9.99 1.55 3.07
CA SER A 24 11.44 1.36 3.24
C SER A 24 12.27 2.46 2.59
N SER A 25 11.73 3.10 1.56
CA SER A 25 12.43 4.05 0.70
C SER A 25 11.59 5.33 0.55
N PRO A 26 11.61 6.25 1.52
CA PRO A 26 10.95 7.53 1.36
C PRO A 26 11.64 8.34 0.25
N TYR A 27 10.87 9.12 -0.51
CA TYR A 27 11.36 9.99 -1.61
C TYR A 27 11.92 9.25 -2.83
N GLU A 28 11.82 7.92 -2.88
CA GLU A 28 12.30 7.11 -3.99
C GLU A 28 11.34 5.96 -4.27
N ILE A 29 11.25 5.53 -5.54
CA ILE A 29 10.48 4.36 -5.95
C ILE A 29 11.42 3.31 -6.55
N PRO A 30 12.00 2.42 -5.71
CA PRO A 30 12.69 1.22 -6.19
C PRO A 30 11.76 0.33 -7.03
N ASN A 31 12.33 -0.45 -7.96
CA ASN A 31 11.57 -1.28 -8.90
C ASN A 31 10.61 -2.31 -8.24
N HIS A 32 10.86 -2.70 -6.98
CA HIS A 32 10.02 -3.65 -6.25
C HIS A 32 8.86 -2.99 -5.49
N VAL A 33 8.89 -1.66 -5.31
CA VAL A 33 7.85 -0.93 -4.56
C VAL A 33 6.52 -0.86 -5.31
N PRO A 34 6.46 -0.63 -6.64
CA PRO A 34 5.19 -0.61 -7.36
C PRO A 34 4.38 -1.90 -7.20
N GLU A 35 5.03 -3.06 -7.34
CA GLU A 35 4.37 -4.36 -7.17
C GLU A 35 3.91 -4.59 -5.73
N ALA A 36 4.75 -4.27 -4.74
CA ALA A 36 4.39 -4.35 -3.33
C ALA A 36 3.20 -3.44 -2.96
N LEU A 37 3.14 -2.25 -3.55
CA LEU A 37 2.05 -1.29 -3.35
C LEU A 37 0.74 -1.81 -3.96
N MET A 38 0.78 -2.45 -5.12
CA MET A 38 -0.40 -3.08 -5.72
C MET A 38 -0.94 -4.23 -4.86
N LEU A 39 -0.06 -5.12 -4.41
CA LEU A 39 -0.43 -6.20 -3.49
C LEU A 39 -1.05 -5.64 -2.20
N LEU A 40 -0.50 -4.53 -1.68
CA LEU A 40 -1.07 -3.86 -0.50
C LEU A 40 -2.49 -3.33 -0.77
N CYS A 41 -2.74 -2.77 -1.97
CA CYS A 41 -4.06 -2.29 -2.39
C CYS A 41 -5.08 -3.42 -2.52
N GLU A 42 -4.69 -4.64 -2.92
CA GLU A 42 -5.59 -5.81 -2.96
C GLU A 42 -6.15 -6.18 -1.57
N HIS A 43 -5.38 -5.89 -0.51
CA HIS A 43 -5.75 -6.12 0.87
C HIS A 43 -6.63 -5.00 1.48
N SER A 44 -7.02 -4.00 0.69
CA SER A 44 -7.89 -2.89 1.15
C SER A 44 -9.24 -3.34 1.73
N HIS A 45 -9.73 -4.52 1.33
CA HIS A 45 -11.01 -5.09 1.78
C HIS A 45 -10.90 -6.07 2.96
N ASP A 46 -9.71 -6.20 3.58
CA ASP A 46 -9.51 -7.05 4.75
C ASP A 46 -10.22 -6.49 6.01
N PRO A 47 -10.30 -7.23 7.13
CA PRO A 47 -10.91 -6.74 8.37
C PRO A 47 -10.30 -5.42 8.90
N ASP A 48 -11.08 -4.62 9.63
CA ASP A 48 -10.73 -3.28 10.10
C ASP A 48 -9.34 -3.14 10.73
N LEU A 49 -8.88 -4.13 11.50
CA LEU A 49 -7.55 -4.13 12.12
C LEU A 49 -6.43 -4.05 11.07
N ILE A 50 -6.58 -4.76 9.95
CA ILE A 50 -5.63 -4.80 8.84
C ILE A 50 -5.71 -3.50 8.04
N GLN A 51 -6.93 -3.03 7.75
CA GLN A 51 -7.12 -1.78 7.01
C GLN A 51 -6.46 -0.58 7.69
N LYS A 52 -6.46 -0.51 9.04
CA LYS A 52 -5.79 0.57 9.77
C LYS A 52 -4.29 0.66 9.44
N SER A 53 -3.60 -0.48 9.38
CA SER A 53 -2.18 -0.51 9.04
C SER A 53 -1.94 -0.14 7.56
N ILE A 54 -2.81 -0.59 6.66
CA ILE A 54 -2.76 -0.24 5.23
C ILE A 54 -2.93 1.28 5.04
N LYS A 55 -3.99 1.86 5.60
CA LYS A 55 -4.28 3.30 5.51
C LYS A 55 -3.14 4.15 6.04
N LYS A 56 -2.56 3.75 7.18
CA LYS A 56 -1.38 4.43 7.73
C LYS A 56 -0.20 4.39 6.77
N ALA A 57 0.13 3.23 6.21
CA ALA A 57 1.24 3.10 5.27
C ALA A 57 1.02 3.91 3.99
N LEU A 58 -0.19 3.87 3.42
CA LEU A 58 -0.53 4.62 2.22
C LEU A 58 -0.50 6.13 2.45
N SER A 59 -0.95 6.60 3.62
CA SER A 59 -0.88 8.00 4.00
C SER A 59 0.57 8.50 4.10
N GLU A 60 1.45 7.72 4.74
CA GLU A 60 2.88 8.04 4.85
C GLU A 60 3.60 7.97 3.49
N PHE A 61 3.26 6.99 2.66
CA PHE A 61 3.75 6.89 1.29
C PHE A 61 3.37 8.14 0.49
N ARG A 62 2.09 8.52 0.50
CA ARG A 62 1.61 9.74 -0.18
C ARG A 62 2.33 10.98 0.33
N ARG A 63 2.49 11.12 1.65
CA ARG A 63 3.18 12.27 2.27
C ARG A 63 4.63 12.41 1.82
N THR A 64 5.36 11.30 1.74
CA THR A 64 6.79 11.30 1.42
C THR A 64 7.08 11.41 -0.09
N HIS A 65 6.12 11.08 -0.95
CA HIS A 65 6.30 11.09 -2.41
C HIS A 65 5.52 12.19 -3.12
N HIS A 66 4.81 13.05 -2.38
CA HIS A 66 3.94 14.08 -2.93
C HIS A 66 4.69 15.08 -3.82
N ASP A 67 5.81 15.62 -3.34
CA ASP A 67 6.50 16.74 -4.00
C ASP A 67 7.12 16.32 -5.35
N SER A 68 7.60 15.09 -5.43
CA SER A 68 8.19 14.49 -6.65
C SER A 68 7.23 13.51 -7.34
N TRP A 69 5.92 13.60 -7.09
CA TRP A 69 4.96 12.63 -7.61
C TRP A 69 4.94 12.56 -9.15
N HIS A 70 5.21 13.68 -9.83
CA HIS A 70 5.27 13.77 -11.28
C HIS A 70 6.36 12.88 -11.89
N GLU A 71 7.49 12.67 -11.20
CA GLU A 71 8.55 11.74 -11.60
C GLU A 71 8.23 10.32 -11.11
N HIS A 72 7.78 10.19 -9.86
CA HIS A 72 7.50 8.89 -9.26
C HIS A 72 6.41 8.11 -10.00
N ARG A 73 5.40 8.79 -10.54
CA ARG A 73 4.32 8.14 -11.30
C ARG A 73 4.81 7.45 -12.58
N GLU A 74 5.98 7.82 -13.12
CA GLU A 74 6.57 7.16 -14.29
C GLU A 74 7.06 5.74 -13.99
N LYS A 75 7.18 5.37 -12.71
CA LYS A 75 7.53 4.01 -12.27
C LYS A 75 6.34 3.06 -12.21
N PHE A 76 5.14 3.55 -12.48
CA PHE A 76 3.90 2.80 -12.44
C PHE A 76 3.29 2.69 -13.84
N THR A 77 2.58 1.59 -14.09
CA THR A 77 1.77 1.46 -15.31
C THR A 77 0.49 2.30 -15.20
N GLU A 78 -0.17 2.58 -16.33
CA GLU A 78 -1.44 3.31 -16.33
C GLU A 78 -2.50 2.63 -15.46
N ASP A 79 -2.62 1.31 -15.54
CA ASP A 79 -3.57 0.53 -14.71
C ASP A 79 -3.26 0.67 -13.21
N GLN A 80 -1.98 0.64 -12.84
CA GLN A 80 -1.56 0.82 -11.44
C GLN A 80 -1.90 2.23 -10.95
N LEU A 81 -1.71 3.25 -11.78
CA LEU A 81 -2.05 4.63 -11.44
C LEU A 81 -3.56 4.83 -11.24
N VAL A 82 -4.40 4.12 -11.99
CA VAL A 82 -5.87 4.13 -11.79
C VAL A 82 -6.22 3.56 -10.42
N ILE A 83 -5.64 2.43 -10.04
CA ILE A 83 -5.85 1.81 -8.71
C ILE A 83 -5.40 2.76 -7.60
N LEU A 84 -4.23 3.39 -7.76
CA LEU A 84 -3.71 4.33 -6.77
C LEU A 84 -4.57 5.58 -6.63
N ALA A 85 -5.16 6.08 -7.72
CA ALA A 85 -6.07 7.21 -7.66
C ALA A 85 -7.28 6.90 -6.79
N ASP A 86 -7.91 5.72 -6.95
CA ASP A 86 -9.07 5.32 -6.15
C ASP A 86 -8.74 5.23 -4.65
N VAL A 87 -7.58 4.66 -4.33
CA VAL A 87 -7.18 4.43 -2.94
C VAL A 87 -6.63 5.68 -2.26
N LEU A 88 -5.90 6.55 -2.98
CA LEU A 88 -5.28 7.75 -2.42
C LEU A 88 -6.21 8.96 -2.38
N ILE A 89 -7.32 8.98 -3.13
CA ILE A 89 -8.29 10.08 -3.17
C ILE A 89 -9.42 9.89 -2.13
N SER A 90 -9.56 8.71 -1.54
CA SER A 90 -10.57 8.47 -0.49
C SER A 90 -10.32 9.37 0.75
N PRO A 91 -11.32 10.17 1.18
CA PRO A 91 -11.17 11.18 2.24
C PRO A 91 -10.88 10.63 3.64
#